data_AF-A0A4P6K0E5-F1
#
_entry.id   AF-A0A4P6K0E5-F1
#
_cell.length_a   1.000
_cell.length_b   1.000
_cell.length_c   1.000
_cell.angle_alpha   90.00
_cell.angle_beta   90.00
_cell.angle_gamma   90.00
#
_symmetry.space_group_name_H-M   'P 1'
#
loop_
_entity.id
_entity.type
_entity.pdbx_description
1 polymer ?
#
loop_
_entity_poly.entity_id
_entity_poly.type
_entity_poly.pdbx_seq_one_letter_code
_entity_poly.pdbx_strand_id
1 'polypeptide(L)'
;MLLVYAFFQGYILFYSHNLLVIPLFLFTFCLIALPGLLFVAAFSLACPIIMPLPVYQFLFTGYWLWGNLFLKQQILPTLSRSILTPSGVRIAGGFFGTDIDLLGHTSTFEAIASLGLLLCIAILVLLTLWGALRWQQARQ
;
A
#
# COMPACT_ATOMS: atom_id res chain seq x y z
N MET A 1 3.20 -13.81 -7.61
CA MET A 1 3.53 -13.29 -6.26
C MET A 1 3.69 -14.39 -5.23
N LEU A 2 2.70 -15.26 -4.99
CA LEU A 2 2.83 -16.36 -4.01
C LEU A 2 4.02 -17.31 -4.29
N LEU A 3 4.27 -17.67 -5.56
CA LEU A 3 5.41 -18.52 -5.92
C LEU A 3 6.76 -17.86 -5.62
N VAL A 4 6.91 -16.58 -5.93
CA VAL A 4 8.13 -15.80 -5.64
C VAL A 4 8.33 -15.69 -4.13
N TYR A 5 7.24 -15.42 -3.41
CA TYR A 5 7.24 -15.34 -1.95
C TYR A 5 7.64 -16.68 -1.30
N ALA A 6 7.05 -17.79 -1.74
CA ALA A 6 7.40 -19.13 -1.27
C ALA A 6 8.84 -19.53 -1.60
N PHE A 7 9.34 -19.13 -2.78
CA PHE A 7 10.72 -19.35 -3.17
C PHE A 7 11.72 -18.63 -2.25
N PHE A 8 11.51 -17.33 -1.98
CA PHE A 8 12.39 -16.59 -1.07
C PHE A 8 12.31 -17.11 0.38
N GLN A 9 11.12 -17.45 0.86
CA GLN A 9 10.96 -18.11 2.16
C GLN A 9 11.71 -19.43 2.23
N GLY A 10 11.56 -20.30 1.21
CA GLY A 10 12.24 -21.59 1.13
C GLY A 10 13.76 -21.43 1.09
N TYR A 11 14.26 -20.47 0.32
CA TYR A 11 15.68 -20.13 0.26
C TYR A 11 16.22 -19.71 1.63
N ILE A 12 15.56 -18.77 2.30
CA ILE A 12 16.02 -18.29 3.62
C ILE A 12 15.89 -19.38 4.67
N LEU A 13 14.83 -20.19 4.63
CA LEU A 13 14.65 -21.33 5.54
C LEU A 13 15.76 -22.36 5.36
N PHE A 14 16.13 -22.67 4.12
CA PHE A 14 17.21 -23.61 3.80
C PHE A 14 18.56 -23.13 4.33
N TYR A 15 18.86 -21.84 4.24
CA TYR A 15 20.13 -21.30 4.76
C TYR A 15 20.12 -21.09 6.27
N SER A 16 19.05 -20.49 6.82
CA SER A 16 18.99 -20.13 8.24
C SER A 16 18.64 -21.30 9.16
N HIS A 17 18.07 -22.39 8.62
CA HIS A 17 17.54 -23.53 9.38
C HIS A 17 16.53 -23.12 10.47
N ASN A 18 15.96 -21.93 10.35
CA ASN A 18 15.12 -21.33 11.38
C ASN A 18 13.67 -21.25 10.91
N LEU A 19 12.80 -22.07 11.52
CA LEU A 19 11.37 -22.10 11.19
C LEU A 19 10.66 -20.78 11.49
N LEU A 20 11.23 -19.90 12.32
CA LEU A 20 10.68 -18.56 12.61
C LEU A 20 10.61 -17.67 11.37
N VAL A 21 11.34 -18.00 10.29
CA VAL A 21 11.28 -17.26 9.02
C VAL A 21 9.85 -17.21 8.48
N ILE A 22 9.08 -18.29 8.60
CA ILE A 22 7.71 -18.37 8.06
C ILE A 22 6.78 -17.34 8.73
N PRO A 23 6.60 -17.34 10.07
CA PRO A 23 5.75 -16.36 10.73
C PRO A 23 6.31 -14.93 10.62
N LEU A 24 7.63 -14.73 10.59
CA LEU A 24 8.23 -13.40 10.42
C LEU A 24 7.93 -12.79 9.05
N PHE A 25 7.97 -13.60 7.99
CA PHE A 25 7.58 -13.14 6.65
C PHE A 25 6.10 -12.75 6.59
N LEU A 26 5.22 -13.56 7.17
CA LEU A 26 3.79 -13.23 7.23
C LEU A 26 3.58 -11.93 8.01
N PHE A 27 4.24 -11.80 9.16
CA PHE A 27 4.19 -10.61 9.99
C PHE A 27 4.67 -9.37 9.23
N THR A 28 5.83 -9.44 8.56
CA THR A 28 6.37 -8.32 7.78
C THR A 28 5.49 -7.98 6.58
N PHE A 29 4.88 -8.95 5.91
CA PHE A 29 3.88 -8.70 4.87
C PHE A 29 2.66 -7.94 5.41
N CYS A 30 2.09 -8.42 6.52
CA CYS A 30 0.95 -7.79 7.18
C CYS A 30 1.26 -6.37 7.67
N LEU A 31 2.50 -6.12 8.08
CA LEU A 31 2.91 -4.82 8.58
C LEU A 31 3.22 -3.83 7.45
N ILE A 32 3.98 -4.25 6.43
CA ILE A 32 4.53 -3.36 5.40
C ILE A 32 3.61 -3.26 4.19
N ALA A 33 3.18 -4.39 3.63
CA ALA A 33 2.50 -4.42 2.34
C ALA A 33 0.98 -4.28 2.48
N LEU A 34 0.40 -4.97 3.46
CA LEU A 34 -1.05 -5.07 3.62
C LEU A 34 -1.75 -3.70 3.78
N PRO A 35 -1.25 -2.73 4.57
CA PRO A 35 -1.92 -1.42 4.71
C PRO A 35 -2.01 -0.66 3.38
N GLY A 36 -0.92 -0.66 2.61
CA GLY A 36 -0.87 -0.02 1.29
C GLY A 36 -1.81 -0.70 0.29
N LEU A 37 -1.84 -2.04 0.29
CA LEU A 37 -2.75 -2.82 -0.56
C LEU A 37 -4.22 -2.56 -0.23
N LEU A 38 -4.58 -2.52 1.07
CA LEU A 38 -5.94 -2.22 1.51
C LEU A 38 -6.35 -0.80 1.12
N PHE A 39 -5.47 0.18 1.29
CA PHE A 39 -5.70 1.56 0.86
C PHE A 39 -5.99 1.63 -0.64
N VAL A 40 -5.12 1.05 -1.47
CA VAL A 40 -5.30 1.05 -2.93
C VAL A 40 -6.57 0.30 -3.33
N ALA A 41 -6.83 -0.86 -2.73
CA ALA A 41 -8.04 -1.65 -3.02
C ALA A 41 -9.32 -0.88 -2.66
N ALA A 42 -9.35 -0.20 -1.51
CA ALA A 42 -10.50 0.59 -1.09
C ALA A 42 -10.84 1.69 -2.10
N PHE A 43 -9.85 2.46 -2.56
CA PHE A 43 -10.06 3.46 -3.61
C PHE A 43 -10.40 2.83 -4.96
N SER A 44 -9.82 1.66 -5.29
CA SER A 44 -10.13 0.95 -6.54
C SER A 44 -11.57 0.47 -6.61
N LEU A 45 -12.18 0.16 -5.47
CA LEU A 45 -13.59 -0.20 -5.37
C LEU A 45 -14.50 1.03 -5.34
N ALA A 46 -14.08 2.11 -4.67
CA ALA A 46 -14.90 3.31 -4.50
C ALA A 46 -14.94 4.22 -5.72
N CYS A 47 -13.80 4.43 -6.41
CA CYS A 47 -13.72 5.37 -7.53
C CYS A 47 -14.65 5.02 -8.71
N PRO A 48 -14.84 3.75 -9.12
CA PRO A 48 -15.76 3.40 -10.21
C PRO A 48 -17.23 3.74 -9.96
N ILE A 49 -17.64 4.12 -8.74
CA ILE A 49 -18.99 4.61 -8.47
C ILE A 49 -19.19 6.03 -9.02
N ILE A 50 -18.13 6.85 -9.00
CA ILE A 50 -18.21 8.27 -9.39
C ILE A 50 -17.71 8.52 -10.82
N MET A 51 -17.06 7.54 -11.44
CA MET A 51 -16.55 7.65 -12.82
C MET A 51 -16.59 6.30 -13.54
N PRO A 52 -16.64 6.28 -14.89
CA PRO A 52 -16.59 5.03 -15.65
C PRO A 52 -15.31 4.23 -15.38
N LEU A 53 -15.44 2.90 -15.29
CA LEU A 53 -14.33 1.99 -15.00
C LEU A 53 -13.12 2.17 -15.96
N PRO A 54 -13.28 2.33 -17.28
CA PRO A 54 -12.12 2.52 -18.17
C PRO A 54 -11.35 3.81 -17.88
N VAL A 55 -12.06 4.88 -17.50
CA VAL A 55 -11.44 6.16 -17.13
C VAL A 55 -10.62 5.99 -15.86
N TYR A 56 -11.18 5.31 -14.84
CA TYR A 56 -10.46 4.99 -13.62
C TYR A 56 -9.19 4.18 -13.90
N GLN A 57 -9.28 3.12 -14.71
CA GLN A 57 -8.12 2.27 -15.04
C GLN A 57 -7.00 3.05 -15.74
N PHE A 58 -7.36 3.93 -16.68
CA PHE A 58 -6.39 4.79 -17.37
C PHE A 58 -5.71 5.76 -16.39
N LEU A 59 -6.50 6.45 -15.57
CA LEU A 59 -5.97 7.40 -14.57
C LEU A 59 -5.10 6.69 -13.52
N PHE A 60 -5.53 5.53 -13.03
CA PHE A 60 -4.79 4.74 -12.05
C PHE A 60 -3.44 4.26 -12.60
N THR A 61 -3.44 3.74 -13.84
CA THR A 61 -2.21 3.28 -14.51
C THR A 61 -1.27 4.46 -14.79
N GLY A 62 -1.81 5.58 -15.28
CA GLY A 62 -1.04 6.80 -15.52
C GLY A 62 -0.42 7.37 -14.26
N TYR A 63 -1.19 7.41 -13.16
CA TYR A 63 -0.68 7.80 -11.84
C TYR A 63 0.40 6.85 -11.36
N TRP A 64 0.22 5.53 -11.51
CA TRP A 64 1.22 4.55 -11.11
C TRP A 64 2.55 4.77 -11.85
N LEU A 65 2.49 4.96 -13.17
CA LEU A 65 3.66 5.23 -14.00
C LEU A 65 4.39 6.49 -13.51
N TRP A 66 3.65 7.58 -13.34
CA TRP A 66 4.18 8.84 -12.84
C TRP A 66 4.79 8.69 -11.45
N GLY A 67 4.04 8.12 -10.52
CA GLY A 67 4.40 8.02 -9.11
C GLY A 67 5.62 7.14 -8.84
N ASN A 68 6.03 6.30 -9.80
CA ASN A 68 7.21 5.44 -9.72
C ASN A 68 8.36 5.92 -10.65
N LEU A 69 8.10 6.25 -11.92
CA LEU A 69 9.15 6.63 -12.87
C LEU A 69 9.67 8.06 -12.68
N PHE A 70 8.78 9.00 -12.35
CA PHE A 70 9.14 10.41 -12.18
C PHE A 70 9.36 10.80 -10.72
N LEU A 71 9.64 9.81 -9.87
CA LEU A 71 9.81 10.02 -8.43
C LEU A 71 10.92 11.02 -8.13
N LYS A 72 12.02 11.07 -8.91
CA LYS A 72 13.17 11.96 -8.66
C LYS A 72 12.91 13.42 -9.07
N GLN A 73 12.15 13.60 -10.15
CA GLN A 73 12.10 14.85 -10.89
C GLN A 73 11.34 15.96 -10.15
N GLN A 74 10.50 15.65 -9.16
CA GLN A 74 9.70 16.63 -8.37
C GLN A 74 8.72 17.51 -9.16
N ILE A 75 8.63 17.33 -10.47
CA ILE A 75 7.81 18.17 -11.36
C ILE A 75 6.32 17.92 -11.14
N LEU A 76 5.96 16.72 -10.66
CA LEU A 76 4.62 16.20 -10.76
C LEU A 76 4.07 15.77 -9.38
N PRO A 77 2.89 16.25 -8.94
CA PRO A 77 2.30 15.90 -7.63
C PRO A 77 2.14 14.39 -7.40
N THR A 78 2.70 13.86 -6.31
CA THR A 78 2.65 12.42 -6.03
C THR A 78 2.48 12.16 -4.54
N LEU A 79 1.73 11.11 -4.18
CA LEU A 79 1.67 10.64 -2.79
C LEU A 79 2.95 9.94 -2.37
N SER A 80 3.77 9.46 -3.33
CA SER A 80 4.94 8.59 -3.11
C SER A 80 6.04 9.17 -2.21
N ARG A 81 5.94 10.44 -1.82
CA ARG A 81 6.89 11.12 -0.92
C ARG A 81 6.28 11.46 0.45
N SER A 82 4.99 11.22 0.63
CA SER A 82 4.24 11.55 1.84
C SER A 82 4.04 10.33 2.74
N ILE A 83 3.50 10.56 3.93
CA ILE A 83 3.04 9.51 4.85
C ILE A 83 1.90 8.65 4.28
N LEU A 84 1.24 9.12 3.21
CA LEU A 84 0.19 8.39 2.49
C LEU A 84 0.74 7.54 1.34
N THR A 85 2.05 7.33 1.25
CA THR A 85 2.66 6.47 0.22
C THR A 85 2.22 5.01 0.42
N PRO A 86 1.46 4.41 -0.51
CA PRO A 86 0.91 3.06 -0.32
C PRO A 86 1.88 1.96 -0.76
N SER A 87 3.20 2.16 -0.66
CA SER A 87 4.21 1.16 -1.02
C SER A 87 4.81 0.42 0.18
N GLY A 88 4.49 0.85 1.41
CA GLY A 88 5.07 0.29 2.63
C GLY A 88 6.50 0.77 2.93
N VAL A 89 7.13 1.53 2.03
CA VAL A 89 8.52 1.99 2.19
C VAL A 89 8.75 2.81 3.46
N ARG A 90 7.80 3.67 3.85
CA ARG A 90 7.89 4.46 5.09
C ARG A 90 7.82 3.55 6.33
N ILE A 91 6.95 2.54 6.29
CA ILE A 91 6.79 1.56 7.36
C ILE A 91 8.06 0.70 7.49
N ALA A 92 8.61 0.27 6.34
CA ALA A 92 9.82 -0.52 6.28
C ALA A 92 11.06 0.26 6.75
N GLY A 93 11.18 1.54 6.37
CA GLY A 93 12.25 2.44 6.82
C GLY A 93 12.22 2.65 8.34
N GLY A 94 11.08 3.07 8.90
CA GLY A 94 11.01 3.43 10.32
C GLY A 94 11.00 2.26 11.32
N PHE A 95 10.64 1.04 10.91
CA PHE A 95 10.72 -0.15 11.78
C PHE A 95 11.95 -1.03 11.55
N PHE A 96 12.44 -1.12 10.31
CA PHE A 96 13.51 -2.05 9.94
C PHE A 96 14.78 -1.37 9.43
N GLY A 97 14.83 -0.03 9.38
CA GLY A 97 16.00 0.72 8.91
C GLY A 97 16.30 0.51 7.42
N THR A 98 15.29 0.11 6.62
CA THR A 98 15.44 -0.15 5.18
C THR A 98 15.27 1.12 4.35
N ASP A 99 15.88 2.21 4.80
CA ASP A 99 15.75 3.51 4.15
C ASP A 99 16.24 3.44 2.70
N ILE A 100 15.40 3.92 1.78
CA ILE A 100 15.77 4.10 0.38
C ILE A 100 16.19 5.56 0.24
N ASP A 101 17.43 5.83 -0.18
CA ASP A 101 18.02 7.18 -0.32
C ASP A 101 17.10 8.21 -1.00
N LEU A 102 16.24 7.73 -1.90
CA LEU A 102 15.25 8.51 -2.63
C LEU A 102 14.18 9.21 -1.78
N LEU A 103 13.89 8.71 -0.58
CA LEU A 103 12.80 9.18 0.28
C LEU A 103 13.29 9.74 1.62
N GLY A 104 14.60 9.69 1.86
CA GLY A 104 15.24 10.10 3.10
C GLY A 104 14.98 9.12 4.25
N HIS A 105 15.64 9.38 5.38
CA HIS A 105 15.47 8.62 6.61
C HIS A 105 14.04 8.76 7.15
N THR A 106 13.40 7.63 7.43
CA THR A 106 12.05 7.62 8.00
C THR A 106 12.11 7.32 9.50
N SER A 107 11.53 8.18 10.32
CA SER A 107 11.45 7.95 11.78
C SER A 107 10.41 6.88 12.11
N THR A 108 10.54 6.22 13.26
CA THR A 108 9.54 5.25 13.75
C THR A 108 8.17 5.90 13.95
N PHE A 109 8.13 7.18 14.33
CA PHE A 109 6.87 7.93 14.46
C PHE A 109 6.17 8.09 13.10
N GLU A 110 6.91 8.40 12.04
CA GLU A 110 6.37 8.48 10.68
C GLU A 110 5.88 7.12 10.17
N ALA A 111 6.57 6.02 10.50
CA ALA A 111 6.12 4.68 10.16
C ALA A 111 4.77 4.34 10.82
N ILE A 112 4.61 4.63 12.11
CA ILE A 112 3.35 4.43 12.84
C ILE A 112 2.25 5.31 12.26
N ALA A 113 2.54 6.59 11.98
CA ALA A 113 1.59 7.50 11.38
C ALA A 113 1.14 7.05 9.99
N SER A 114 2.08 6.61 9.14
CA SER A 114 1.79 6.09 7.81
C SER A 114 0.91 4.83 7.86
N LEU A 115 1.28 3.86 8.70
CA LEU A 115 0.50 2.64 8.92
C LEU A 115 -0.92 2.96 9.40
N GLY A 116 -1.05 3.79 10.43
CA GLY A 116 -2.33 4.20 10.99
C GLY A 116 -3.21 4.93 9.97
N LEU A 117 -2.65 5.90 9.24
CA LEU A 117 -3.39 6.67 8.25
C LEU A 117 -3.87 5.81 7.07
N LEU A 118 -3.02 4.94 6.54
CA LEU A 118 -3.40 4.06 5.43
C LEU A 118 -4.58 3.15 5.82
N LEU A 119 -4.53 2.54 7.02
CA LEU A 119 -5.61 1.69 7.53
C LEU A 119 -6.88 2.49 7.81
N CYS A 120 -6.77 3.61 8.52
CA CYS A 120 -7.91 4.46 8.86
C CYS A 120 -8.62 4.97 7.60
N ILE A 121 -7.86 5.47 6.61
CA ILE A 121 -8.45 5.96 5.36
C ILE A 121 -9.07 4.81 4.57
N ALA A 122 -8.41 3.65 4.48
CA ALA A 122 -8.98 2.48 3.80
C ALA A 122 -10.33 2.07 4.40
N ILE A 123 -10.40 1.99 5.74
CA ILE A 123 -11.64 1.66 6.46
C ILE A 123 -12.71 2.73 6.20
N LEU A 124 -12.37 4.02 6.31
CA LEU A 124 -13.30 5.11 6.04
C LEU A 124 -13.85 5.05 4.61
N VAL A 125 -12.99 4.83 3.62
CA VAL A 125 -13.42 4.70 2.21
C VAL A 125 -14.36 3.52 2.05
N LEU A 126 -14.06 2.35 2.62
CA LEU A 126 -14.94 1.18 2.54
C LEU A 126 -16.29 1.40 3.25
N LEU A 127 -16.31 2.11 4.39
CA LEU A 127 -17.54 2.47 5.08
C LEU A 127 -18.39 3.44 4.25
N THR A 128 -17.76 4.44 3.63
CA THR A 128 -18.48 5.38 2.74
C THR A 128 -19.03 4.68 1.50
N LEU A 129 -18.25 3.78 0.90
CA LEU A 129 -18.66 2.93 -0.22
C LEU A 129 -19.87 2.07 0.16
N TRP A 130 -19.80 1.39 1.30
CA TRP A 130 -20.92 0.59 1.81
C TRP A 130 -22.19 1.42 2.01
N GLY A 131 -22.06 2.61 2.63
CA GLY A 131 -23.18 3.53 2.82
C GLY A 131 -23.79 3.99 1.49
N ALA A 132 -22.95 4.34 0.51
CA ALA A 132 -23.38 4.77 -0.82
C ALA A 132 -24.13 3.67 -1.57
N LEU A 133 -23.59 2.44 -1.58
CA LEU A 133 -24.23 1.29 -2.23
C LEU A 133 -25.59 0.96 -1.59
N ARG A 134 -25.67 0.97 -0.26
CA ARG A 134 -26.92 0.73 0.47
C ARG A 134 -27.98 1.78 0.14
N TRP A 135 -27.57 3.04 0.00
CA TRP A 135 -28.48 4.13 -0.39
C TRP A 135 -28.96 3.99 -1.84
N GLN A 136 -28.09 3.56 -2.76
CA GLN A 136 -28.49 3.30 -4.16
C GLN A 136 -29.50 2.16 -4.25
N GLN A 137 -29.28 1.06 -3.51
CA GLN A 137 -30.21 -0.07 -3.46
C GLN A 137 -31.59 0.31 -2.90
N ALA A 138 -31.66 1.24 -1.95
CA ALA A 138 -32.92 1.71 -1.38
C ALA A 138 -33.72 2.63 -2.33
N ARG A 139 -33.10 3.11 -3.43
CA ARG A 139 -33.72 3.99 -4.42
C ARG A 139 -34.10 3.28 -5.73
N GLN A 140 -33.71 2.01 -5.88
CA GLN A 140 -34.12 1.13 -6.98
C GLN A 140 -35.35 0.34 -6.56
#